data_AF-A0A6L6Q6D3-F1
#
_entry.id   AF-A0A6L6Q6D3-F1
#
_cell.length_a   1.000
_cell.length_b   1.000
_cell.length_c   1.000
_cell.angle_alpha   90.00
_cell.angle_beta   90.00
_cell.angle_gamma   90.00
#
_symmetry.space_group_name_H-M   'P 1'
#
loop_
_entity.id
_entity.type
_entity.pdbx_description
1 polymer ?
#
loop_
_entity_poly.entity_id
_entity_poly.type
_entity_poly.pdbx_seq_one_letter_code
_entity_poly.pdbx_strand_id
1 'polypeptide(L)'
;MKLYGVAGLAAAGLLAGCSGIVANHTSPDRIRLGDFQKADSGIVVLSMGSDKECSVYSKFMYVKDANGADVPGFSGMSIDVYAVKSDFTDHYGTVNALTLPAGKYFLAPRYANWQIVSKTMPMLPFEVVPGQTTYLGEVYLSPACGQESRMLVRDQYPRDMRVLIGKNPAFAQRQVVKHLLLDVKDIGGEQHAAELIDASAIPARWSGNLACSARADSGANAAAFDVKLAMDVTGNQAVIRRAGADLAESLTGAAVGLDLDMRGEGHRLSDPGRAWQYRLKGKFVQDGRAVTAYSATGSMLVNGAAVRSCQLRMTPM
;
A
#
# COMPACT_ATOMS: atom_id res chain seq x y z
N MET A 1 -23.23 -9.71 -67.93
CA MET A 1 -22.46 -10.23 -66.78
C MET A 1 -21.74 -9.07 -66.12
N LYS A 2 -22.16 -8.65 -64.91
CA LYS A 2 -21.52 -7.59 -64.13
C LYS A 2 -20.62 -8.24 -63.07
N LEU A 3 -19.32 -8.01 -63.15
CA LEU A 3 -18.38 -8.33 -62.07
C LEU A 3 -18.57 -7.30 -60.95
N TYR A 4 -19.01 -7.74 -59.77
CA TYR A 4 -18.93 -6.97 -58.54
C TYR A 4 -17.60 -7.28 -57.85
N GLY A 5 -16.84 -6.22 -57.61
CA GLY A 5 -15.46 -6.26 -57.13
C GLY A 5 -15.32 -6.73 -55.70
N VAL A 6 -14.27 -7.53 -55.50
CA VAL A 6 -13.63 -7.83 -54.21
C VAL A 6 -12.77 -6.61 -53.86
N ALA A 7 -13.33 -5.64 -53.15
CA ALA A 7 -12.59 -4.51 -52.61
C ALA A 7 -13.23 -4.09 -51.27
N GLY A 8 -12.99 -4.88 -50.22
CA GLY A 8 -13.61 -4.64 -48.92
C GLY A 8 -12.99 -5.44 -47.79
N LEU A 9 -11.65 -5.50 -47.70
CA LEU A 9 -11.00 -6.13 -46.54
C LEU A 9 -9.62 -5.53 -46.15
N ALA A 10 -9.29 -4.33 -46.64
CA ALA A 10 -8.02 -3.66 -46.33
C ALA A 10 -8.13 -2.50 -45.32
N ALA A 11 -9.34 -2.08 -44.91
CA ALA A 11 -9.53 -0.91 -44.03
C ALA A 11 -9.53 -1.22 -42.52
N ALA A 12 -9.67 -2.49 -42.12
CA ALA A 12 -9.71 -2.86 -40.70
C ALA A 12 -8.30 -3.01 -40.07
N GLY A 13 -7.24 -3.15 -40.88
CA GLY A 13 -5.87 -3.34 -40.40
C GLY A 13 -5.14 -2.05 -39.98
N LEU A 14 -5.63 -0.87 -40.38
CA LEU A 14 -4.99 0.42 -40.07
C LEU A 14 -5.50 1.10 -38.79
N LEU A 15 -6.53 0.54 -38.12
CA LEU A 15 -7.07 1.08 -36.87
C LEU A 15 -6.51 0.41 -35.61
N ALA A 16 -5.77 -0.70 -35.75
CA ALA A 16 -5.19 -1.43 -34.62
C ALA A 16 -3.87 -0.80 -34.10
N GLY A 17 -3.38 0.28 -34.71
CA GLY A 17 -2.11 0.93 -34.34
C GLY A 17 -2.24 2.24 -33.54
N CYS A 18 -3.46 2.71 -33.27
CA CYS A 18 -3.70 4.00 -32.62
C CYS A 18 -4.13 3.85 -31.15
N SER A 19 -3.40 3.08 -30.34
CA SER A 19 -3.51 3.22 -28.88
C SER A 19 -2.95 4.60 -28.50
N GLY A 20 -3.77 5.45 -27.87
CA GLY A 20 -3.43 6.87 -27.60
C GLY A 20 -4.33 7.90 -28.28
N ILE A 21 -5.58 7.56 -28.57
CA ILE A 21 -6.59 8.52 -29.08
C ILE A 21 -6.82 9.65 -28.06
N VAL A 22 -6.69 9.36 -26.76
CA VAL A 22 -6.92 10.31 -25.67
C VAL A 22 -5.62 10.59 -24.94
N ALA A 23 -5.35 11.87 -24.70
CA ALA A 23 -4.20 12.29 -23.91
C ALA A 23 -4.39 11.91 -22.43
N ASN A 24 -3.31 11.52 -21.76
CA ASN A 24 -3.31 11.40 -20.31
C ASN A 24 -3.38 12.80 -19.68
N HIS A 25 -4.56 13.19 -19.20
CA HIS A 25 -4.81 14.52 -18.61
C HIS A 25 -4.05 14.75 -17.29
N THR A 26 -3.61 13.68 -16.64
CA THR A 26 -2.85 13.67 -15.39
C THR A 26 -1.39 13.28 -15.61
N SER A 27 -0.90 13.36 -16.85
CA SER A 27 0.48 13.02 -17.20
C SER A 27 1.48 13.98 -16.53
N PRO A 28 2.66 13.51 -16.10
CA PRO A 28 3.67 14.32 -15.42
C PRO A 28 4.11 15.61 -16.12
N ASP A 29 4.07 15.66 -17.45
CA ASP A 29 4.38 16.85 -18.26
C ASP A 29 3.37 18.00 -18.06
N ARG A 30 2.23 17.73 -17.41
CA ARG A 30 1.24 18.76 -17.04
C ARG A 30 1.60 19.53 -15.78
N ILE A 31 2.51 19.01 -14.95
CA ILE A 31 2.98 19.69 -13.74
C ILE A 31 3.93 20.82 -14.12
N ARG A 32 3.57 22.04 -13.72
CA ARG A 32 4.33 23.26 -14.02
C ARG A 32 5.30 23.57 -12.88
N LEU A 33 6.35 24.33 -13.18
CA LEU A 33 7.33 24.76 -12.16
C LEU A 33 6.69 25.48 -10.97
N GLY A 34 5.64 26.28 -11.22
CA GLY A 34 4.89 26.98 -10.17
C GLY A 34 4.09 26.07 -9.26
N ASP A 35 3.76 24.84 -9.68
CA ASP A 35 3.04 23.89 -8.82
C ASP A 35 3.89 23.43 -7.64
N PHE A 36 5.21 23.32 -7.83
CA PHE A 36 6.14 22.99 -6.74
C PHE A 36 6.30 24.09 -5.68
N GLN A 37 5.79 25.30 -5.95
CA GLN A 37 5.97 26.47 -5.09
C GLN A 37 4.70 26.83 -4.29
N LYS A 38 3.57 26.17 -4.57
CA LYS A 38 2.31 26.40 -3.89
C LYS A 38 2.35 25.87 -2.45
N ALA A 39 2.37 26.79 -1.48
CA ALA A 39 2.58 26.48 -0.07
C ALA A 39 1.43 25.68 0.58
N ASP A 40 0.22 25.74 0.01
CA ASP A 40 -1.00 25.10 0.50
C ASP A 40 -1.32 23.79 -0.24
N SER A 41 -0.42 23.31 -1.09
CA SER A 41 -0.64 22.15 -1.95
C SER A 41 0.53 21.20 -1.91
N GLY A 42 0.29 19.93 -2.25
CA GLY A 42 1.32 18.94 -2.51
C GLY A 42 1.15 18.32 -3.89
N ILE A 43 2.16 17.59 -4.32
CA ILE A 43 2.12 16.81 -5.57
C ILE A 43 2.05 15.34 -5.22
N VAL A 44 1.09 14.64 -5.81
CA VAL A 44 0.92 13.20 -5.65
C VAL A 44 1.32 12.52 -6.94
N VAL A 45 2.21 11.53 -6.82
CA VAL A 45 2.67 10.68 -7.92
C VAL A 45 2.17 9.27 -7.67
N LEU A 46 1.58 8.67 -8.69
CA LEU A 46 1.11 7.30 -8.66
C LEU A 46 1.07 6.75 -10.07
N SER A 47 1.16 5.44 -10.21
CA SER A 47 0.89 4.77 -11.47
C SER A 47 -0.37 3.92 -11.39
N MET A 48 -1.00 3.73 -12.54
CA MET A 48 -2.12 2.81 -12.70
C MET A 48 -1.71 1.76 -13.71
N GLY A 49 -2.15 0.51 -13.54
CA GLY A 49 -1.91 -0.49 -14.57
C GLY A 49 -2.77 -1.74 -14.50
N SER A 50 -2.66 -2.57 -15.53
CA SER A 50 -3.38 -3.81 -15.70
C SER A 50 -2.65 -4.78 -16.63
N ASP A 51 -2.98 -6.07 -16.54
CA ASP A 51 -2.39 -7.12 -17.39
C ASP A 51 -2.87 -7.07 -18.86
N LYS A 52 -4.00 -6.41 -19.12
CA LYS A 52 -4.56 -6.18 -20.47
C LYS A 52 -5.40 -4.91 -20.50
N GLU A 53 -5.55 -4.36 -21.69
CA GLU A 53 -6.55 -3.32 -21.96
C GLU A 53 -7.97 -3.89 -21.98
N CYS A 54 -8.92 -3.05 -21.58
CA CYS A 54 -10.32 -3.36 -21.48
C CYS A 54 -11.13 -2.25 -22.15
N SER A 55 -12.17 -2.62 -22.88
CA SER A 55 -13.14 -1.66 -23.41
C SER A 55 -14.39 -1.62 -22.52
N VAL A 56 -15.15 -2.71 -22.46
CA VAL A 56 -16.45 -2.79 -21.75
C VAL A 56 -16.32 -2.65 -20.23
N TYR A 57 -15.34 -3.33 -19.64
CA TYR A 57 -15.10 -3.36 -18.18
C TYR A 57 -13.99 -2.41 -17.75
N SER A 58 -13.65 -1.44 -18.60
CA SER A 58 -12.61 -0.47 -18.26
C SER A 58 -12.97 0.31 -17.01
N LYS A 59 -11.95 0.61 -16.21
CA LYS A 59 -12.03 1.30 -14.94
C LYS A 59 -11.17 2.56 -15.01
N PHE A 60 -11.73 3.63 -14.47
CA PHE A 60 -11.04 4.87 -14.24
C PHE A 60 -10.93 5.10 -12.73
N MET A 61 -9.81 5.65 -12.29
CA MET A 61 -9.58 6.05 -10.92
C MET A 61 -9.89 7.53 -10.74
N TYR A 62 -10.80 7.85 -9.83
CA TYR A 62 -11.19 9.21 -9.49
C TYR A 62 -10.59 9.62 -8.14
N VAL A 63 -10.31 10.91 -7.99
CA VAL A 63 -9.91 11.48 -6.70
C VAL A 63 -11.15 12.05 -6.00
N LYS A 64 -11.35 11.62 -4.76
CA LYS A 64 -12.40 12.08 -3.86
C LYS A 64 -11.80 12.91 -2.73
N ASP A 65 -12.49 13.98 -2.33
CA ASP A 65 -12.15 14.72 -1.12
C ASP A 65 -12.57 13.97 0.15
N ALA A 66 -12.28 14.55 1.31
CA ALA A 66 -12.63 13.99 2.62
C ALA A 66 -14.15 13.81 2.83
N ASN A 67 -14.99 14.51 2.05
CA ASN A 67 -16.45 14.40 2.09
C ASN A 67 -16.99 13.40 1.06
N GLY A 68 -16.13 12.74 0.28
CA GLY A 68 -16.49 11.81 -0.79
C GLY A 68 -16.92 12.48 -2.10
N ALA A 69 -16.80 13.80 -2.21
CA ALA A 69 -17.09 14.53 -3.44
C ALA A 69 -15.96 14.36 -4.46
N ASP A 70 -16.29 14.34 -5.75
CA ASP A 70 -15.26 14.34 -6.80
C ASP A 70 -14.48 15.67 -6.75
N VAL A 71 -13.14 15.60 -6.77
CA VAL A 71 -12.32 16.82 -6.82
C VAL A 71 -12.51 17.50 -8.18
N PRO A 72 -12.94 18.77 -8.23
CA PRO A 72 -13.18 19.47 -9.49
C PRO A 72 -11.95 19.55 -10.39
N GLY A 73 -12.15 19.48 -11.71
CA GLY A 73 -11.08 19.61 -12.69
C GLY A 73 -10.26 18.35 -12.92
N PHE A 74 -10.53 17.26 -12.20
CA PHE A 74 -9.88 15.96 -12.43
C PHE A 74 -10.76 15.05 -13.28
N SER A 75 -10.27 14.74 -14.49
CA SER A 75 -10.75 13.62 -15.27
C SER A 75 -10.19 12.33 -14.67
N GLY A 76 -10.99 11.25 -14.62
CA GLY A 76 -10.53 9.98 -14.07
C GLY A 76 -9.25 9.48 -14.75
N MET A 77 -8.34 8.91 -13.96
CA MET A 77 -7.10 8.30 -14.46
C MET A 77 -7.41 6.91 -15.00
N SER A 78 -7.02 6.61 -16.24
CA SER A 78 -7.20 5.29 -16.82
C SER A 78 -6.42 4.22 -16.04
N ILE A 79 -7.06 3.11 -15.67
CA ILE A 79 -6.38 1.95 -15.10
C ILE A 79 -6.03 0.94 -16.19
N ASP A 80 -7.04 0.55 -16.97
CA ASP A 80 -6.98 -0.52 -17.97
C ASP A 80 -7.61 -0.09 -19.30
N VAL A 81 -7.67 1.22 -19.60
CA VAL A 81 -8.38 1.72 -20.78
C VAL A 81 -7.49 1.71 -22.03
N TYR A 82 -8.01 1.14 -23.12
CA TYR A 82 -7.38 1.06 -24.45
C TYR A 82 -7.10 2.43 -25.12
N ALA A 83 -7.75 3.51 -24.65
CA ALA A 83 -7.73 4.82 -25.31
C ALA A 83 -6.50 5.67 -24.96
N VAL A 84 -5.83 5.39 -23.83
CA VAL A 84 -4.65 6.13 -23.38
C VAL A 84 -3.40 5.31 -23.70
N LYS A 85 -2.39 5.96 -24.30
CA LYS A 85 -1.12 5.29 -24.62
C LYS A 85 -0.42 4.86 -23.32
N SER A 86 -0.05 3.59 -23.24
CA SER A 86 0.69 3.06 -22.10
C SER A 86 2.07 3.71 -21.97
N ASP A 87 2.50 3.94 -20.74
CA ASP A 87 3.87 4.33 -20.39
C ASP A 87 4.79 3.12 -20.21
N PHE A 88 4.22 1.92 -20.17
CA PHE A 88 4.93 0.68 -19.87
C PHE A 88 4.94 -0.27 -21.06
N THR A 89 6.01 -1.07 -21.17
CA THR A 89 6.21 -2.03 -22.26
C THR A 89 5.75 -3.44 -21.92
N ASP A 90 5.64 -3.74 -20.62
CA ASP A 90 5.33 -5.07 -20.08
C ASP A 90 3.86 -5.22 -19.65
N HIS A 91 3.12 -4.12 -19.53
CA HIS A 91 1.70 -4.09 -19.19
C HIS A 91 1.05 -2.76 -19.63
N TYR A 92 -0.26 -2.63 -19.44
CA TYR A 92 -0.98 -1.40 -19.79
C TYR A 92 -1.05 -0.49 -18.56
N GLY A 93 -0.76 0.80 -18.72
CA GLY A 93 -0.83 1.71 -17.59
C GLY A 93 -0.17 3.06 -17.85
N THR A 94 -0.34 3.98 -16.90
CA THR A 94 0.30 5.31 -16.97
C THR A 94 0.87 5.73 -15.63
N VAL A 95 1.93 6.53 -15.67
CA VAL A 95 2.37 7.34 -14.53
C VAL A 95 1.60 8.64 -14.54
N ASN A 96 1.10 9.03 -13.37
CA ASN A 96 0.28 10.20 -13.16
C ASN A 96 0.88 11.10 -12.08
N ALA A 97 0.72 12.40 -12.23
CA ALA A 97 1.09 13.39 -11.23
C ALA A 97 -0.04 14.42 -11.06
N LEU A 98 -0.39 14.74 -9.82
CA LEU A 98 -1.54 15.56 -9.45
C LEU A 98 -1.10 16.63 -8.46
N THR A 99 -1.42 17.90 -8.73
CA THR A 99 -1.28 18.98 -7.74
C THR A 99 -2.61 19.12 -7.00
N LEU A 100 -2.60 18.89 -5.68
CA LEU A 100 -3.80 18.91 -4.85
C LEU A 100 -3.57 19.82 -3.64
N PRO A 101 -4.61 20.55 -3.16
CA PRO A 101 -4.55 21.18 -1.85
C PRO A 101 -4.16 20.17 -0.75
N ALA A 102 -3.53 20.65 0.32
CA ALA A 102 -3.23 19.82 1.47
C ALA A 102 -4.51 19.28 2.11
N GLY A 103 -4.51 18.00 2.48
CA GLY A 103 -5.67 17.35 3.09
C GLY A 103 -5.76 15.85 2.83
N LYS A 104 -6.88 15.27 3.27
CA LYS A 104 -7.18 13.84 3.14
C LYS A 104 -8.06 13.59 1.91
N TYR A 105 -7.72 12.55 1.16
CA TYR A 105 -8.35 12.18 -0.10
C TYR A 105 -8.52 10.68 -0.21
N PHE A 106 -9.32 10.25 -1.19
CA PHE A 106 -9.47 8.84 -1.55
C PHE A 106 -9.35 8.65 -3.05
N LEU A 107 -8.76 7.53 -3.47
CA LEU A 107 -8.86 7.02 -4.83
C LEU A 107 -10.06 6.08 -4.93
N ALA A 108 -11.00 6.40 -5.82
CA ALA A 108 -12.22 5.65 -6.02
C ALA A 108 -12.30 5.16 -7.48
N PRO A 109 -12.17 3.84 -7.72
CA PRO A 109 -12.33 3.29 -9.06
C PRO A 109 -13.80 3.30 -9.48
N ARG A 110 -14.05 3.52 -10.76
CA ARG A 110 -15.38 3.48 -11.38
C ARG A 110 -15.31 2.83 -12.74
N TYR A 111 -16.33 2.05 -13.09
CA TYR A 111 -16.47 1.56 -14.46
C TYR A 111 -16.72 2.70 -15.43
N ALA A 112 -16.13 2.62 -16.62
CA ALA A 112 -16.44 3.51 -17.73
C ALA A 112 -17.90 3.36 -18.19
N ASN A 113 -18.41 2.12 -18.18
CA ASN A 113 -19.80 1.83 -18.45
C ASN A 113 -20.65 2.07 -17.19
N TRP A 114 -21.41 3.16 -17.20
CA TRP A 114 -22.31 3.57 -16.12
C TRP A 114 -23.41 2.54 -15.81
N GLN A 115 -23.72 1.62 -16.74
CA GLN A 115 -24.71 0.56 -16.53
C GLN A 115 -24.17 -0.58 -15.64
N ILE A 116 -22.84 -0.66 -15.48
CA ILE A 116 -22.23 -1.65 -14.59
C ILE A 116 -22.24 -1.07 -13.19
N VAL A 117 -23.24 -1.49 -12.41
CA VAL A 117 -23.32 -1.17 -10.99
C VAL A 117 -22.14 -1.84 -10.29
N SER A 118 -21.21 -1.03 -9.80
CA SER A 118 -20.11 -1.54 -9.01
C SER A 118 -20.67 -2.14 -7.72
N LYS A 119 -20.48 -3.45 -7.54
CA LYS A 119 -20.45 -4.02 -6.19
C LYS A 119 -19.17 -3.47 -5.55
N THR A 120 -19.35 -2.32 -4.91
CA THR A 120 -18.49 -1.77 -3.85
C THR A 120 -16.99 -1.96 -4.09
N MET A 121 -16.38 -1.09 -4.88
CA MET A 121 -14.91 -1.08 -4.97
C MET A 121 -14.29 -0.34 -3.77
N PRO A 122 -13.17 -0.83 -3.23
CA PRO A 122 -12.52 -0.20 -2.09
C PRO A 122 -11.98 1.17 -2.47
N MET A 123 -12.18 2.14 -1.58
CA MET A 123 -11.56 3.45 -1.67
C MET A 123 -10.18 3.39 -1.02
N LEU A 124 -9.16 3.88 -1.71
CA LEU A 124 -7.79 3.89 -1.20
C LEU A 124 -7.48 5.28 -0.63
N PRO A 125 -7.41 5.46 0.70
CA PRO A 125 -7.13 6.77 1.27
C PRO A 125 -5.67 7.17 1.08
N PHE A 126 -5.44 8.47 0.99
CA PHE A 126 -4.11 9.06 1.05
C PHE A 126 -4.18 10.49 1.58
N GLU A 127 -3.02 11.03 1.95
CA GLU A 127 -2.88 12.40 2.43
C GLU A 127 -1.94 13.20 1.54
N VAL A 128 -2.30 14.45 1.30
CA VAL A 128 -1.49 15.44 0.61
C VAL A 128 -0.86 16.36 1.65
N VAL A 129 0.46 16.29 1.76
CA VAL A 129 1.25 17.14 2.66
C VAL A 129 1.70 18.39 1.91
N PRO A 130 1.51 19.61 2.48
CA PRO A 130 1.88 20.85 1.81
C PRO A 130 3.38 20.90 1.49
N GLY A 131 3.72 21.33 0.28
CA GLY A 131 5.09 21.42 -0.24
C GLY A 131 5.76 20.08 -0.53
N GLN A 132 5.11 18.94 -0.23
CA GLN A 132 5.67 17.61 -0.43
C GLN A 132 5.30 17.05 -1.81
N THR A 133 6.25 16.36 -2.44
CA THR A 133 5.93 15.41 -3.54
C THR A 133 5.89 14.00 -2.96
N THR A 134 4.76 13.33 -3.05
CA THR A 134 4.52 12.02 -2.44
C THR A 134 4.27 10.96 -3.51
N TYR A 135 4.99 9.84 -3.46
CA TYR A 135 4.73 8.67 -4.30
C TYR A 135 3.87 7.64 -3.56
N LEU A 136 2.76 7.25 -4.19
CA LEU A 136 1.74 6.38 -3.61
C LEU A 136 1.82 4.91 -4.03
N GLY A 137 2.70 4.56 -4.97
CA GLY A 137 2.74 3.21 -5.56
C GLY A 137 1.98 3.11 -6.88
N GLU A 138 1.93 1.89 -7.38
CA GLU A 138 1.14 1.47 -8.52
C GLU A 138 -0.17 0.84 -8.04
N VAL A 139 -1.31 1.33 -8.52
CA VAL A 139 -2.60 0.63 -8.37
C VAL A 139 -2.79 -0.26 -9.60
N TYR A 140 -2.65 -1.57 -9.38
CA TYR A 140 -2.66 -2.57 -10.44
C TYR A 140 -3.92 -3.44 -10.40
N LEU A 141 -4.59 -3.59 -11.54
CA LEU A 141 -5.78 -4.42 -11.67
C LEU A 141 -5.44 -5.82 -12.17
N SER A 142 -5.79 -6.86 -11.40
CA SER A 142 -5.58 -8.26 -11.81
C SER A 142 -6.65 -9.22 -11.23
N PRO A 143 -7.22 -10.14 -12.05
CA PRO A 143 -7.15 -10.12 -13.51
C PRO A 143 -7.91 -8.90 -14.05
N ALA A 144 -7.46 -8.27 -15.14
CA ALA A 144 -8.21 -7.15 -15.72
C ALA A 144 -9.45 -7.62 -16.48
N CYS A 145 -10.29 -6.67 -16.88
CA CYS A 145 -11.54 -6.84 -17.64
C CYS A 145 -12.58 -7.78 -16.99
N GLY A 146 -12.48 -8.00 -15.68
CA GLY A 146 -13.45 -8.79 -14.91
C GLY A 146 -14.27 -7.92 -13.98
N GLN A 147 -15.43 -8.46 -13.58
CA GLN A 147 -16.14 -7.94 -12.40
C GLN A 147 -15.38 -8.29 -11.11
N GLU A 148 -14.70 -9.44 -11.09
CA GLU A 148 -13.88 -9.95 -9.99
C GLU A 148 -12.43 -9.39 -10.01
N SER A 149 -12.18 -8.32 -10.75
CA SER A 149 -10.86 -7.71 -10.80
C SER A 149 -10.45 -7.20 -9.42
N ARG A 150 -9.27 -7.57 -8.95
CA ARG A 150 -8.72 -7.09 -7.69
C ARG A 150 -7.76 -5.95 -7.96
N MET A 151 -7.79 -4.93 -7.10
CA MET A 151 -6.75 -3.91 -7.07
C MET A 151 -5.64 -4.37 -6.13
N LEU A 152 -4.40 -4.27 -6.60
CA LEU A 152 -3.19 -4.55 -5.87
C LEU A 152 -2.38 -3.26 -5.80
N VAL A 153 -1.80 -2.96 -4.65
CA VAL A 153 -0.80 -1.89 -4.56
C VAL A 153 0.59 -2.49 -4.71
N ARG A 154 1.37 -1.98 -5.65
CA ARG A 154 2.74 -2.44 -5.90
C ARG A 154 3.73 -1.30 -5.71
N ASP A 155 4.88 -1.61 -5.14
CA ASP A 155 5.98 -0.67 -5.08
C ASP A 155 6.81 -0.74 -6.35
N GLN A 156 6.61 0.23 -7.23
CA GLN A 156 7.32 0.34 -8.50
C GLN A 156 8.12 1.64 -8.58
N TYR A 157 8.53 2.16 -7.41
CA TYR A 157 9.16 3.47 -7.28
C TYR A 157 10.31 3.69 -8.29
N PRO A 158 11.29 2.79 -8.46
CA PRO A 158 12.39 3.03 -9.40
C PRO A 158 11.95 3.14 -10.87
N ARG A 159 10.96 2.35 -11.28
CA ARG A 159 10.41 2.34 -12.64
C ARG A 159 9.61 3.62 -12.87
N ASP A 160 8.70 3.93 -11.96
CA ASP A 160 7.78 5.06 -12.11
C ASP A 160 8.52 6.39 -12.04
N MET A 161 9.54 6.51 -11.18
CA MET A 161 10.38 7.70 -11.12
C MET A 161 11.17 7.94 -12.41
N ARG A 162 11.60 6.87 -13.09
CA ARG A 162 12.27 7.00 -14.40
C ARG A 162 11.33 7.58 -15.44
N VAL A 163 10.09 7.07 -15.51
CA VAL A 163 9.05 7.60 -16.42
C VAL A 163 8.68 9.03 -16.04
N LEU A 164 8.49 9.30 -14.74
CA LEU A 164 8.16 10.63 -14.20
C LEU A 164 9.20 11.66 -14.63
N ILE A 165 10.49 11.38 -14.40
CA ILE A 165 11.60 12.28 -14.74
C ILE A 165 11.76 12.38 -16.26
N GLY A 166 11.59 11.28 -17.00
CA GLY A 166 11.66 11.29 -18.46
C GLY A 166 10.61 12.18 -19.10
N LYS A 167 9.40 12.23 -18.52
CA LYS A 167 8.32 13.12 -18.96
C LYS A 167 8.45 14.55 -18.45
N ASN A 168 8.96 14.73 -17.24
CA ASN A 168 9.14 16.04 -16.62
C ASN A 168 10.45 16.08 -15.81
N PRO A 169 11.56 16.55 -16.40
CA PRO A 169 12.87 16.59 -15.77
C PRO A 169 12.94 17.42 -14.48
N ALA A 170 11.95 18.30 -14.22
CA ALA A 170 11.90 19.07 -12.98
C ALA A 170 11.82 18.18 -11.73
N PHE A 171 11.27 16.96 -11.84
CA PHE A 171 11.22 16.01 -10.74
C PHE A 171 12.60 15.43 -10.37
N ALA A 172 13.62 15.50 -11.24
CA ALA A 172 14.96 14.99 -10.93
C ALA A 172 15.64 15.72 -9.77
N GLN A 173 15.23 16.97 -9.52
CA GLN A 173 15.78 17.82 -8.46
C GLN A 173 14.90 17.84 -7.19
N ARG A 174 13.81 17.06 -7.17
CA ARG A 174 12.85 17.07 -6.06
C ARG A 174 13.04 15.83 -5.19
N GLN A 175 12.94 16.05 -3.88
CA GLN A 175 12.75 14.94 -2.96
C GLN A 175 11.33 14.40 -3.13
N VAL A 176 11.21 13.13 -3.47
CA VAL A 176 9.93 12.42 -3.51
C VAL A 176 9.86 11.49 -2.31
N VAL A 177 8.88 11.72 -1.45
CA VAL A 177 8.65 10.92 -0.25
C VAL A 177 7.78 9.73 -0.62
N LYS A 178 8.21 8.52 -0.26
CA LYS A 178 7.44 7.31 -0.52
C LYS A 178 6.40 7.10 0.59
N HIS A 179 5.13 7.06 0.23
CA HIS A 179 4.03 6.70 1.13
C HIS A 179 3.07 5.78 0.35
N LEU A 180 3.40 4.49 0.30
CA LEU A 180 2.61 3.53 -0.45
C LEU A 180 1.18 3.46 0.09
N LEU A 181 0.21 3.38 -0.83
CA LEU A 181 -1.17 3.03 -0.48
C LEU A 181 -1.18 1.67 0.22
N LEU A 182 -2.11 1.48 1.15
CA LEU A 182 -2.33 0.17 1.74
C LEU A 182 -2.94 -0.76 0.68
N ASP A 183 -2.51 -2.03 0.66
CA ASP A 183 -3.09 -3.02 -0.24
C ASP A 183 -4.56 -3.25 0.13
N VAL A 184 -5.43 -3.43 -0.87
CA VAL A 184 -6.86 -3.73 -0.66
C VAL A 184 -7.07 -4.95 0.23
N LYS A 185 -6.19 -5.95 0.12
CA LYS A 185 -6.27 -7.14 0.99
C LYS A 185 -6.03 -6.80 2.46
N ASP A 186 -5.29 -5.73 2.73
CA ASP A 186 -5.00 -5.21 4.06
C ASP A 186 -6.05 -4.17 4.52
N ILE A 187 -6.90 -3.70 3.60
CA ILE A 187 -8.04 -2.80 3.87
C ILE A 187 -9.32 -3.58 4.24
N GLY A 188 -9.29 -4.93 4.20
CA GLY A 188 -10.36 -5.77 4.72
C GLY A 188 -11.76 -5.40 4.19
N GLY A 189 -12.02 -5.68 2.90
CA GLY A 189 -13.36 -5.74 2.29
C GLY A 189 -14.37 -4.64 2.66
N GLU A 190 -14.57 -3.67 1.76
CA GLU A 190 -15.75 -2.76 1.59
C GLU A 190 -16.27 -1.93 2.78
N GLN A 191 -16.02 -2.26 4.05
CA GLN A 191 -16.58 -1.54 5.21
C GLN A 191 -15.59 -0.64 5.96
N HIS A 192 -14.30 -0.61 5.61
CA HIS A 192 -13.29 0.02 6.46
C HIS A 192 -12.48 1.18 5.84
N ALA A 193 -12.92 1.79 4.74
CA ALA A 193 -12.34 3.07 4.31
C ALA A 193 -12.52 4.20 5.36
N ALA A 194 -13.47 4.03 6.28
CA ALA A 194 -13.65 4.89 7.46
C ALA A 194 -12.84 4.43 8.70
N GLU A 195 -12.10 3.33 8.61
CA GLU A 195 -11.36 2.72 9.72
C GLU A 195 -9.92 2.35 9.34
N LEU A 196 -9.32 3.10 8.40
CA LEU A 196 -7.90 3.37 8.57
C LEU A 196 -7.78 4.24 9.82
N ILE A 197 -7.52 3.58 10.95
CA ILE A 197 -6.91 4.26 12.08
C ILE A 197 -5.69 4.96 11.49
N ASP A 198 -5.76 6.29 11.49
CA ASP A 198 -4.58 7.12 11.29
C ASP A 198 -3.51 6.53 12.20
N ALA A 199 -2.35 6.11 11.67
CA ALA A 199 -1.31 5.51 12.50
C ALA A 199 -0.96 6.38 13.73
N SER A 200 -1.33 7.68 13.71
CA SER A 200 -1.34 8.59 14.86
C SER A 200 -2.24 8.19 16.04
N ALA A 201 -3.27 7.37 15.85
CA ALA A 201 -4.21 6.92 16.87
C ALA A 201 -3.79 5.62 17.58
N ILE A 202 -2.74 4.94 17.10
CA ILE A 202 -2.04 3.92 17.89
C ILE A 202 -1.13 4.67 18.88
N PRO A 203 -1.31 4.51 20.20
CA PRO A 203 -0.45 5.14 21.19
C PRO A 203 1.03 4.85 20.93
N ALA A 204 1.89 5.85 21.13
CA ALA A 204 3.32 5.72 20.84
C ALA A 204 4.04 4.75 21.78
N ARG A 205 3.49 4.48 22.97
CA ARG A 205 4.13 3.65 24.01
C ARG A 205 3.17 2.63 24.58
N TRP A 206 3.72 1.45 24.82
CA TRP A 206 2.99 0.27 25.26
C TRP A 206 3.81 -0.51 26.29
N SER A 207 3.12 -1.13 27.24
CA SER A 207 3.71 -2.03 28.22
C SER A 207 2.91 -3.32 28.29
N GLY A 208 3.59 -4.45 28.51
CA GLY A 208 2.92 -5.73 28.53
C GLY A 208 3.83 -6.91 28.86
N ASN A 209 3.31 -8.10 28.63
CA ASN A 209 3.97 -9.36 28.93
C ASN A 209 4.08 -10.25 27.70
N LEU A 210 5.24 -10.87 27.51
CA LEU A 210 5.46 -12.00 26.61
C LEU A 210 5.56 -13.29 27.44
N ALA A 211 4.56 -14.15 27.31
CA ALA A 211 4.56 -15.47 27.90
C ALA A 211 4.90 -16.51 26.84
N CYS A 212 5.89 -17.37 27.10
CA CYS A 212 6.26 -18.47 26.21
C CYS A 212 6.21 -19.82 26.95
N SER A 213 5.60 -20.81 26.32
CA SER A 213 5.46 -22.18 26.82
C SER A 213 6.82 -22.81 27.10
N ALA A 214 6.86 -23.83 27.95
CA ALA A 214 8.05 -24.67 28.11
C ALA A 214 8.47 -25.29 26.77
N ARG A 215 9.77 -25.56 26.61
CA ARG A 215 10.29 -26.35 25.49
C ARG A 215 9.95 -27.82 25.70
N ALA A 216 9.78 -28.55 24.60
CA ALA A 216 9.55 -29.99 24.64
C ALA A 216 10.81 -30.77 25.03
N ASP A 217 12.00 -30.26 24.70
CA ASP A 217 13.27 -30.85 25.12
C ASP A 217 13.64 -30.33 26.51
N SER A 218 13.80 -31.24 27.46
CA SER A 218 14.10 -31.00 28.88
C SER A 218 15.49 -30.41 29.16
N GLY A 219 16.07 -29.71 28.18
CA GLY A 219 17.38 -29.07 28.28
C GLY A 219 17.41 -27.88 29.24
N ALA A 220 18.62 -27.33 29.42
CA ALA A 220 18.80 -26.11 30.22
C ALA A 220 17.93 -24.97 29.68
N ASN A 221 17.22 -24.27 30.58
CA ASN A 221 16.24 -23.24 30.23
C ASN A 221 15.05 -23.77 29.42
N ALA A 222 14.57 -24.99 29.70
CA ALA A 222 13.35 -25.54 29.09
C ALA A 222 12.06 -25.00 29.74
N ALA A 223 12.12 -24.53 31.00
CA ALA A 223 10.93 -24.02 31.72
C ALA A 223 10.22 -22.91 30.94
N ALA A 224 8.90 -22.82 31.10
CA ALA A 224 8.10 -21.69 30.60
C ALA A 224 8.60 -20.38 31.21
N PHE A 225 8.40 -19.26 30.52
CA PHE A 225 8.74 -17.95 31.05
C PHE A 225 7.68 -16.92 30.72
N ASP A 226 7.63 -15.87 31.54
CA ASP A 226 6.83 -14.67 31.35
C ASP A 226 7.74 -13.47 31.63
N VAL A 227 7.80 -12.51 30.70
CA VAL A 227 8.68 -11.35 30.78
C VAL A 227 7.94 -10.07 30.42
N LYS A 228 8.18 -9.01 31.22
CA LYS A 228 7.70 -7.66 30.93
C LYS A 228 8.45 -7.03 29.76
N LEU A 229 7.72 -6.36 28.88
CA LEU A 229 8.23 -5.69 27.69
C LEU A 229 7.63 -4.30 27.55
N ALA A 230 8.37 -3.42 26.90
CA ALA A 230 7.88 -2.15 26.39
C ALA A 230 7.98 -2.15 24.87
N MET A 231 6.98 -1.56 24.20
CA MET A 231 6.95 -1.38 22.76
C MET A 231 6.79 0.11 22.45
N ASP A 232 7.65 0.61 21.56
CA ASP A 232 7.55 1.94 20.99
C ASP A 232 6.96 1.83 19.58
N VAL A 233 5.98 2.67 19.28
CA VAL A 233 5.34 2.79 17.95
C VAL A 233 5.62 4.17 17.38
N THR A 234 6.16 4.23 16.16
CA THR A 234 6.44 5.48 15.44
C THR A 234 5.96 5.35 14.00
N GLY A 235 4.92 6.12 13.65
CA GLY A 235 4.19 5.91 12.40
C GLY A 235 3.61 4.49 12.38
N ASN A 236 3.94 3.72 11.35
CA ASN A 236 3.54 2.31 11.27
C ASN A 236 4.58 1.33 11.80
N GLN A 237 5.72 1.78 12.35
CA GLN A 237 6.76 0.88 12.84
C GLN A 237 6.61 0.65 14.34
N ALA A 238 6.69 -0.61 14.76
CA ALA A 238 6.69 -1.02 16.16
C ALA A 238 8.02 -1.69 16.51
N VAL A 239 8.59 -1.34 17.66
CA VAL A 239 9.88 -1.86 18.14
C VAL A 239 9.77 -2.25 19.61
N ILE A 240 10.21 -3.47 19.94
CA ILE A 240 10.46 -3.93 21.30
C ILE A 240 11.94 -4.20 21.43
N ARG A 241 12.57 -3.65 22.48
CA ARG A 241 13.96 -3.98 22.85
C ARG A 241 14.00 -4.44 24.29
N ARG A 242 14.68 -5.55 24.53
CA ARG A 242 14.96 -6.03 25.87
C ARG A 242 16.44 -6.36 25.97
N ALA A 243 17.13 -5.69 26.89
CA ALA A 243 18.50 -6.01 27.25
C ALA A 243 18.57 -6.19 28.77
N GLY A 244 19.18 -7.27 29.21
CA GLY A 244 19.42 -7.57 30.61
C GLY A 244 20.86 -8.05 30.84
N ALA A 245 21.14 -8.54 32.04
CA ALA A 245 22.48 -9.03 32.39
C ALA A 245 22.89 -10.28 31.57
N ASP A 246 21.93 -11.09 31.12
CA ASP A 246 22.21 -12.40 30.51
C ASP A 246 21.79 -12.52 29.04
N LEU A 247 21.01 -11.58 28.52
CA LEU A 247 20.45 -11.65 27.16
C LEU A 247 20.19 -10.27 26.54
N ALA A 248 20.12 -10.26 25.22
CA ALA A 248 19.65 -9.15 24.42
C ALA A 248 18.66 -9.65 23.35
N GLU A 249 17.56 -8.92 23.16
CA GLU A 249 16.48 -9.22 22.25
C GLU A 249 15.97 -7.94 21.58
N SER A 250 15.58 -8.07 20.31
CA SER A 250 14.92 -7.01 19.54
C SER A 250 13.82 -7.61 18.67
N LEU A 251 12.61 -7.08 18.75
CA LEU A 251 11.49 -7.41 17.87
C LEU A 251 11.05 -6.14 17.14
N THR A 252 10.78 -6.26 15.85
CA THR A 252 10.34 -5.16 14.98
C THR A 252 9.19 -5.63 14.09
N GLY A 253 8.24 -4.75 13.82
CA GLY A 253 7.13 -5.03 12.90
C GLY A 253 6.59 -3.76 12.28
N ALA A 254 5.85 -3.91 11.19
CA ALA A 254 5.10 -2.83 10.56
C ALA A 254 3.60 -3.11 10.75
N ALA A 255 2.88 -2.15 11.32
CA ALA A 255 1.44 -2.20 11.43
C ALA A 255 0.81 -1.92 10.06
N VAL A 256 -0.23 -2.69 9.73
CA VAL A 256 -1.07 -2.47 8.56
C VAL A 256 -2.52 -2.50 9.04
N GLY A 257 -3.15 -1.33 9.10
CA GLY A 257 -4.40 -1.16 9.84
C GLY A 257 -4.19 -1.47 11.33
N LEU A 258 -5.00 -2.40 11.86
CA LEU A 258 -4.85 -2.90 13.23
C LEU A 258 -3.98 -4.16 13.34
N ASP A 259 -3.56 -4.75 12.24
CA ASP A 259 -2.70 -5.93 12.26
C ASP A 259 -1.23 -5.54 12.41
N LEU A 260 -0.47 -6.32 13.18
CA LEU A 260 0.96 -6.12 13.39
C LEU A 260 1.68 -7.48 13.45
N ASP A 261 2.51 -7.70 12.43
CA ASP A 261 3.40 -8.86 12.30
C ASP A 261 4.79 -8.48 12.83
N MET A 262 5.20 -9.09 13.93
CA MET A 262 6.50 -8.84 14.56
C MET A 262 7.48 -9.97 14.29
N ARG A 263 8.69 -9.59 13.91
CA ARG A 263 9.85 -10.49 13.79
C ARG A 263 10.96 -10.00 14.67
N GLY A 264 11.67 -10.91 15.31
CA GLY A 264 12.77 -10.52 16.17
C GLY A 264 13.81 -11.59 16.33
N GLU A 265 14.90 -11.21 16.97
CA GLU A 265 16.01 -12.08 17.30
C GLU A 265 16.45 -11.82 18.73
N GLY A 266 16.99 -12.86 19.37
CA GLY A 266 17.55 -12.78 20.69
C GLY A 266 18.75 -13.70 20.85
N HIS A 267 19.63 -13.39 21.78
CA HIS A 267 20.77 -14.22 22.13
C HIS A 267 21.15 -14.02 23.60
N ARG A 268 21.92 -14.96 24.14
CA ARG A 268 22.56 -14.80 25.44
C ARG A 268 23.84 -14.00 25.29
N LEU A 269 24.13 -13.10 26.23
CA LEU A 269 25.38 -12.33 26.19
C LEU A 269 26.61 -13.22 26.35
N SER A 270 26.49 -14.32 27.10
CA SER A 270 27.56 -15.32 27.26
C SER A 270 27.78 -16.19 26.03
N ASP A 271 26.82 -16.24 25.10
CA ASP A 271 26.89 -17.08 23.90
C ASP A 271 26.09 -16.46 22.73
N PRO A 272 26.62 -15.39 22.09
CA PRO A 272 25.93 -14.69 21.02
C PRO A 272 25.71 -15.53 19.76
N GLY A 273 26.50 -16.59 19.56
CA GLY A 273 26.40 -17.48 18.40
C GLY A 273 25.16 -18.38 18.42
N ARG A 274 24.48 -18.50 19.58
CA ARG A 274 23.25 -19.28 19.73
C ARG A 274 22.04 -18.37 19.82
N ALA A 275 21.74 -17.71 18.70
CA ALA A 275 20.56 -16.88 18.58
C ALA A 275 19.26 -17.70 18.45
N TRP A 276 18.16 -17.09 18.87
CA TRP A 276 16.79 -17.53 18.58
C TRP A 276 16.06 -16.43 17.82
N GLN A 277 14.95 -16.81 17.20
CA GLN A 277 14.08 -15.91 16.45
C GLN A 277 12.68 -15.87 17.07
N TYR A 278 11.99 -14.75 16.90
CA TYR A 278 10.57 -14.61 17.20
C TYR A 278 9.79 -14.38 15.91
N ARG A 279 8.62 -15.00 15.80
CA ARG A 279 7.60 -14.69 14.79
C ARG A 279 6.27 -14.60 15.50
N LEU A 280 5.77 -13.38 15.70
CA LEU A 280 4.51 -13.10 16.37
C LEU A 280 3.57 -12.42 15.38
N LYS A 281 2.31 -12.87 15.36
CA LYS A 281 1.24 -12.26 14.57
C LYS A 281 0.16 -11.80 15.52
N GLY A 282 -0.25 -10.55 15.42
CA GLY A 282 -1.22 -9.99 16.34
C GLY A 282 -2.00 -8.84 15.77
N LYS A 283 -2.90 -8.32 16.59
CA LYS A 283 -3.69 -7.15 16.27
C LYS A 283 -3.88 -6.25 17.48
N PHE A 284 -3.96 -4.96 17.19
CA PHE A 284 -4.46 -3.94 18.08
C PHE A 284 -5.98 -4.09 18.24
N VAL A 285 -6.46 -3.85 19.46
CA VAL A 285 -7.87 -3.92 19.84
C VAL A 285 -8.36 -2.50 20.03
N GLN A 286 -9.47 -2.18 19.39
CA GLN A 286 -10.09 -0.87 19.44
C GLN A 286 -11.41 -0.94 20.21
N ASP A 287 -11.65 0.06 21.06
CA ASP A 287 -12.94 0.32 21.71
C ASP A 287 -13.39 1.74 21.33
N GLY A 288 -14.44 1.82 20.52
CA GLY A 288 -14.85 3.07 19.89
C GLY A 288 -13.77 3.61 18.95
N ARG A 289 -13.12 4.73 19.32
CA ARG A 289 -11.99 5.33 18.57
C ARG A 289 -10.63 5.09 19.22
N ALA A 290 -10.59 4.52 20.41
CA ALA A 290 -9.36 4.35 21.17
C ALA A 290 -8.79 2.95 20.95
N VAL A 291 -7.50 2.85 20.69
CA VAL A 291 -6.79 1.57 20.71
C VAL A 291 -6.42 1.25 22.16
N THR A 292 -6.95 0.16 22.70
CA THR A 292 -6.91 -0.15 24.14
C THR A 292 -6.03 -1.35 24.49
N ALA A 293 -5.75 -2.24 23.54
CA ALA A 293 -4.88 -3.38 23.76
C ALA A 293 -4.15 -3.81 22.48
N TYR A 294 -3.08 -4.59 22.63
CA TYR A 294 -2.44 -5.34 21.56
C TYR A 294 -2.29 -6.79 22.01
N SER A 295 -2.70 -7.73 21.16
CA SER A 295 -2.54 -9.16 21.43
C SER A 295 -1.95 -9.86 20.22
N ALA A 296 -0.88 -10.62 20.44
CA ALA A 296 -0.24 -11.45 19.42
C ALA A 296 0.01 -12.86 19.91
N THR A 297 0.04 -13.80 18.97
CA THR A 297 0.46 -15.18 19.20
C THR A 297 1.54 -15.56 18.19
N GLY A 298 2.37 -16.53 18.53
CA GLY A 298 3.37 -17.02 17.61
C GLY A 298 4.37 -17.94 18.26
N SER A 299 5.60 -17.94 17.74
CA SER A 299 6.60 -18.91 18.16
C SER A 299 7.98 -18.27 18.35
N MET A 300 8.72 -18.85 19.30
CA MET A 300 10.17 -18.72 19.39
C MET A 300 10.79 -19.87 18.58
N LEU A 301 11.77 -19.57 17.75
CA LEU A 301 12.42 -20.53 16.86
C LEU A 301 13.92 -20.60 17.13
N VAL A 302 14.50 -21.78 16.95
CA VAL A 302 15.95 -22.01 16.91
C VAL A 302 16.23 -22.79 15.64
N ASN A 303 17.17 -22.29 14.80
CA ASN A 303 17.46 -22.88 13.49
C ASN A 303 16.21 -23.09 12.61
N GLY A 304 15.26 -22.16 12.68
CA GLY A 304 14.02 -22.20 11.92
C GLY A 304 12.94 -23.17 12.45
N ALA A 305 13.24 -23.98 13.46
CA ALA A 305 12.27 -24.86 14.12
C ALA A 305 11.63 -24.17 15.31
N ALA A 306 10.30 -24.24 15.42
CA ALA A 306 9.57 -23.71 16.58
C ALA A 306 9.92 -24.53 17.84
N VAL A 307 10.42 -23.85 18.87
CA VAL A 307 10.78 -24.47 20.15
C VAL A 307 9.86 -24.07 21.30
N ARG A 308 9.11 -22.97 21.14
CA ARG A 308 8.09 -22.52 22.09
C ARG A 308 6.92 -21.85 21.38
N SER A 309 5.74 -21.98 21.93
CA SER A 309 4.58 -21.14 21.61
C SER A 309 4.57 -19.93 22.53
N CYS A 310 4.29 -18.75 21.98
CA CYS A 310 4.34 -17.49 22.71
C CYS A 310 3.05 -16.69 22.53
N GLN A 311 2.68 -15.95 23.58
CA GLN A 311 1.61 -14.97 23.57
C GLN A 311 2.13 -13.63 24.11
N LEU A 312 1.90 -12.56 23.36
CA LEU A 312 2.20 -11.19 23.75
C LEU A 312 0.89 -10.46 24.02
N ARG A 313 0.77 -9.81 25.18
CA ARG A 313 -0.35 -8.95 25.54
C ARG A 313 0.18 -7.62 26.04
N MET A 314 -0.27 -6.52 25.47
CA MET A 314 0.17 -5.17 25.84
C MET A 314 -1.01 -4.22 25.95
N THR A 315 -0.83 -3.18 26.76
CA THR A 315 -1.74 -2.04 26.90
C THR A 315 -0.97 -0.74 26.66
N PRO A 316 -1.63 0.33 26.17
CA PRO A 316 -1.04 1.65 26.07
C PRO A 316 -0.50 2.13 27.43
N MET A 317 0.55 2.95 27.40
CA MET A 317 1.12 3.63 28.57
C MET A 317 0.64 5.08 28.69
#